data_AF-A0AAN6M068-F1
#
_entry.id   AF-A0AAN6M068-F1
#
_cell.length_a   1.000
_cell.length_b   1.000
_cell.length_c   1.000
_cell.angle_alpha   90.00
_cell.angle_beta   90.00
_cell.angle_gamma   90.00
#
_symmetry.space_group_name_H-M   'P 1'
#
loop_
_entity.id
_entity.type
_entity.pdbx_description
1 polymer ?
#
loop_
_entity_poly.entity_id
_entity_poly.type
_entity_poly.pdbx_seq_one_letter_code
_entity_poly.pdbx_strand_id
1 'polypeptide(L)'
;MCQSSKAEGVAHHPHRRQLTPRQKKSYLDAVLCLANTTAISGLPGAINRFDDYHAVHAEQKPYIHWVGHFILWHRYFVATYEQALRSECGYKGAQPYWNWSLDATPDSPNSTTVYHPSIFGPHLAFGGNGPKVVPTPEQNRLNITGGTGGGCIPNGPFAAPAFYVNIPSKQCLRRDFVPWIMNSFADPQLVTRLLSQPDYTAFARDVERERNFV
;
A
#
# COMPACT_ATOMS: atom_id res chain seq x y z
N MET A 1 17.00 -30.02 -3.96
CA MET A 1 17.30 -29.86 -2.52
C MET A 1 16.38 -28.78 -1.96
N CYS A 2 15.28 -29.15 -1.29
CA CYS A 2 14.54 -28.20 -0.47
C CYS A 2 15.30 -28.06 0.85
N GLN A 3 16.00 -26.96 1.04
CA GLN A 3 16.58 -26.66 2.35
C GLN A 3 15.42 -26.33 3.30
N SER A 4 15.31 -27.11 4.37
CA SER A 4 14.48 -26.78 5.53
C SER A 4 14.97 -25.46 6.12
N SER A 5 14.27 -24.36 5.86
CA SER A 5 14.47 -23.14 6.65
C SER A 5 13.90 -23.39 8.05
N LYS A 6 14.76 -23.33 9.07
CA LYS A 6 14.29 -23.14 10.43
C LYS A 6 13.63 -21.76 10.48
N ALA A 7 12.34 -21.70 10.82
CA ALA A 7 11.67 -20.45 11.15
C ALA A 7 12.20 -19.96 12.51
N GLU A 8 13.43 -19.42 12.53
CA GLU A 8 13.96 -18.76 13.72
C GLU A 8 13.31 -17.37 13.85
N GLY A 9 12.48 -17.22 14.88
CA GLY A 9 11.82 -15.96 15.23
C GLY A 9 10.62 -15.62 14.35
N VAL A 10 9.43 -16.10 14.69
CA VAL A 10 8.18 -15.63 14.06
C VAL A 10 8.03 -14.13 14.36
N ALA A 11 8.23 -13.30 13.34
CA ALA A 11 7.99 -11.88 13.44
C ALA A 11 6.48 -11.63 13.55
N HIS A 12 6.00 -11.18 14.70
CA HIS A 12 4.62 -10.74 14.86
C HIS A 12 4.43 -9.40 14.12
N HIS A 13 3.66 -9.40 13.03
CA HIS A 13 3.35 -8.19 12.26
C HIS A 13 2.39 -7.29 13.04
N PRO A 14 2.82 -6.11 13.52
CA PRO A 14 2.00 -5.29 14.40
C PRO A 14 1.03 -4.42 13.62
N HIS A 15 -0.14 -4.18 14.20
CA HIS A 15 -1.03 -3.15 13.70
C HIS A 15 -0.33 -1.79 13.84
N ARG A 16 -0.28 -1.01 12.77
CA ARG A 16 0.49 0.25 12.74
C ARG A 16 0.15 1.21 13.88
N ARG A 17 -1.12 1.31 14.32
CA ARG A 17 -1.50 2.23 15.41
C ARG A 17 -0.85 1.85 16.75
N GLN A 18 -0.50 0.57 16.94
CA GLN A 18 0.14 0.04 18.16
C GLN A 18 1.65 0.28 18.20
N LEU A 19 2.27 0.70 17.08
CA LEU A 19 3.68 1.03 17.07
C LEU A 19 3.98 2.29 17.90
N THR A 20 5.03 2.23 18.71
CA THR A 20 5.59 3.40 19.37
C THR A 20 6.08 4.44 18.35
N PRO A 21 6.22 5.73 18.74
CA PRO A 21 6.77 6.76 17.86
C PRO A 21 8.13 6.38 17.26
N ARG A 22 9.01 5.75 18.07
CA ARG A 22 10.33 5.27 17.61
C ARG A 22 10.21 4.17 16.56
N GLN A 23 9.32 3.21 16.75
CA GLN A 23 9.09 2.14 15.77
C GLN A 23 8.47 2.68 14.48
N LYS A 24 7.51 3.61 14.57
CA LYS A 24 6.94 4.30 13.39
C LYS A 24 8.04 5.01 12.61
N LYS A 25 8.91 5.77 13.30
CA LYS A 25 10.03 6.46 12.67
C LYS A 25 11.00 5.48 12.01
N SER A 26 11.42 4.43 12.73
CA SER A 26 12.36 3.43 12.21
C SER A 26 11.86 2.75 10.94
N TYR A 27 10.55 2.46 10.83
CA TYR A 27 9.97 1.94 9.59
C TYR A 27 10.05 2.98 8.45
N LEU A 28 9.65 4.22 8.71
CA LEU A 28 9.65 5.29 7.69
C LEU A 28 11.06 5.61 7.19
N ASP A 29 12.04 5.66 8.11
CA ASP A 29 13.44 5.87 7.77
C ASP A 29 13.96 4.74 6.86
N ALA A 30 13.57 3.48 7.12
CA ALA A 30 13.97 2.34 6.28
C ALA A 30 13.35 2.40 4.88
N VAL A 31 12.08 2.81 4.76
CA VAL A 31 11.44 3.02 3.44
C VAL A 31 12.18 4.12 2.65
N LEU A 32 12.50 5.24 3.31
CA LEU A 32 13.23 6.34 2.68
C LEU A 32 14.68 5.96 2.33
N CYS A 33 15.30 5.07 3.10
CA CYS A 33 16.58 4.48 2.77
C CYS A 33 16.50 3.67 1.46
N LEU A 34 15.49 2.81 1.27
CA LEU A 34 15.30 2.10 -0.01
C LEU A 34 15.05 3.07 -1.16
N ALA A 35 14.32 4.17 -0.93
CA ALA A 35 14.10 5.22 -1.92
C ALA A 35 15.37 6.02 -2.29
N ASN A 36 16.46 5.87 -1.54
CA ASN A 36 17.77 6.50 -1.80
C ASN A 36 18.88 5.49 -2.11
N THR A 37 18.60 4.18 -2.06
CA THR A 37 19.57 3.13 -2.38
C THR A 37 19.47 2.80 -3.86
N THR A 38 20.59 2.67 -4.58
CA THR A 38 20.60 2.41 -6.03
C THR A 38 19.82 1.15 -6.41
N ALA A 39 19.01 1.24 -7.48
CA ALA A 39 18.27 0.11 -8.04
C ALA A 39 19.20 -1.03 -8.51
N ILE A 40 18.71 -2.27 -8.43
CA ILE A 40 19.45 -3.47 -8.88
C ILE A 40 18.67 -4.35 -9.86
N SER A 41 17.37 -4.10 -10.07
CA SER A 41 16.53 -4.95 -10.93
C SER A 41 16.88 -4.82 -12.42
N GLY A 42 17.47 -3.68 -12.82
CA GLY A 42 17.69 -3.34 -14.22
C GLY A 42 16.40 -3.02 -14.99
N LEU A 43 15.25 -2.90 -14.31
CA LEU A 43 13.98 -2.62 -14.95
C LEU A 43 13.87 -1.15 -15.41
N PRO A 44 13.16 -0.88 -16.54
CA PRO A 44 12.99 0.48 -17.04
C PRO A 44 12.38 1.44 -16.01
N GLY A 45 13.02 2.60 -15.82
CA GLY A 45 12.54 3.64 -14.92
C GLY A 45 12.86 3.42 -13.43
N ALA A 46 13.36 2.24 -13.04
CA ALA A 46 13.81 2.00 -11.66
C ALA A 46 15.17 2.68 -11.42
N ILE A 47 15.21 3.66 -10.52
CA ILE A 47 16.45 4.38 -10.18
C ILE A 47 16.92 4.09 -8.75
N ASN A 48 16.01 3.66 -7.87
CA ASN A 48 16.32 3.24 -6.51
C ASN A 48 15.69 1.88 -6.15
N ARG A 49 16.07 1.31 -5.00
CA ARG A 49 15.59 0.02 -4.52
C ARG A 49 14.09 0.01 -4.25
N PHE A 50 13.50 1.12 -3.84
CA PHE A 50 12.04 1.22 -3.74
C PHE A 50 11.37 1.09 -5.12
N ASP A 51 11.96 1.71 -6.15
CA ASP A 51 11.49 1.60 -7.51
C ASP A 51 11.65 0.19 -8.08
N ASP A 52 12.63 -0.61 -7.66
CA ASP A 52 12.71 -2.02 -8.08
C ASP A 52 11.42 -2.78 -7.76
N TYR A 53 10.86 -2.59 -6.56
CA TYR A 53 9.60 -3.22 -6.17
C TYR A 53 8.42 -2.67 -6.97
N HIS A 54 8.39 -1.36 -7.21
CA HIS A 54 7.35 -0.75 -8.03
C HIS A 54 7.43 -1.23 -9.49
N ALA A 55 8.62 -1.31 -10.07
CA ALA A 55 8.86 -1.76 -11.44
C ALA A 55 8.46 -3.21 -11.64
N VAL A 56 8.87 -4.12 -10.73
CA VAL A 56 8.49 -5.54 -10.80
C VAL A 56 6.96 -5.68 -10.75
N HIS A 57 6.30 -4.96 -9.86
CA HIS A 57 4.83 -4.98 -9.78
C HIS A 57 4.17 -4.41 -11.05
N ALA A 58 4.71 -3.31 -11.61
CA ALA A 58 4.19 -2.70 -12.82
C ALA A 58 4.31 -3.63 -14.04
N GLU A 59 5.48 -4.27 -14.21
CA GLU A 59 5.77 -5.21 -15.28
C GLU A 59 4.90 -6.47 -15.19
N GLN A 60 4.74 -7.01 -13.97
CA GLN A 60 4.01 -8.27 -13.76
C GLN A 60 2.51 -8.08 -13.57
N LYS A 61 1.99 -6.85 -13.51
CA LYS A 61 0.57 -6.54 -13.29
C LYS A 61 -0.41 -7.46 -14.04
N PRO A 62 -0.25 -7.77 -15.35
CA PRO A 62 -1.19 -8.63 -16.08
C PRO A 62 -1.20 -10.10 -15.61
N TYR A 63 -0.16 -10.52 -14.91
CA TYR A 63 0.09 -11.90 -14.51
C TYR A 63 -0.09 -12.14 -13.02
N ILE A 64 -0.31 -11.09 -12.22
CA ILE A 64 -0.38 -11.17 -10.74
C ILE A 64 -1.75 -10.80 -10.18
N HIS A 65 -2.63 -10.17 -10.96
CA HIS A 65 -4.00 -9.80 -10.56
C HIS A 65 -5.05 -10.62 -11.29
N TRP A 66 -6.12 -11.00 -10.59
CA TRP A 66 -7.18 -11.90 -11.06
C TRP A 66 -6.65 -13.27 -11.54
N VAL A 67 -5.64 -13.80 -10.84
CA VAL A 67 -4.99 -15.09 -11.12
C VAL A 67 -4.92 -15.96 -9.87
N GLY A 68 -4.75 -17.27 -10.05
CA GLY A 68 -4.73 -18.23 -8.94
C GLY A 68 -3.61 -18.02 -7.92
N HIS A 69 -2.55 -17.28 -8.24
CA HIS A 69 -1.42 -17.02 -7.34
C HIS A 69 -1.36 -15.57 -6.83
N PHE A 70 -2.42 -14.75 -7.00
CA PHE A 70 -2.47 -13.35 -6.54
C PHE A 70 -2.05 -13.21 -5.07
N ILE A 71 -2.69 -13.95 -4.16
CA ILE A 71 -2.43 -13.87 -2.71
C ILE A 71 -1.00 -14.31 -2.39
N LEU A 72 -0.53 -15.38 -3.05
CA LEU A 72 0.81 -15.95 -2.82
C LEU A 72 1.90 -15.00 -3.31
N TRP A 73 1.71 -14.40 -4.49
CA TRP A 73 2.62 -13.42 -5.06
C TRP A 73 2.73 -12.19 -4.16
N HIS A 74 1.60 -11.63 -3.73
CA HIS A 74 1.59 -10.44 -2.86
C HIS A 74 2.18 -10.72 -1.48
N ARG A 75 1.96 -11.92 -0.91
CA ARG A 75 2.62 -12.36 0.32
C ARG A 75 4.15 -12.41 0.14
N TYR A 76 4.62 -12.99 -0.95
CA TYR A 76 6.05 -13.07 -1.26
C TYR A 76 6.66 -11.70 -1.54
N PHE A 77 5.93 -10.82 -2.26
CA PHE A 77 6.33 -9.45 -2.52
C PHE A 77 6.53 -8.65 -1.22
N VAL A 78 5.59 -8.72 -0.28
CA VAL A 78 5.72 -8.05 1.02
C VAL A 78 6.85 -8.67 1.86
N ALA A 79 7.01 -10.00 1.85
CA ALA A 79 8.08 -10.67 2.58
C ALA A 79 9.48 -10.27 2.06
N THR A 80 9.65 -10.23 0.74
CA THR A 80 10.91 -9.78 0.12
C THR A 80 11.15 -8.29 0.32
N TYR A 81 10.11 -7.46 0.33
CA TYR A 81 10.20 -6.04 0.68
C TYR A 81 10.67 -5.83 2.13
N GLU A 82 10.08 -6.57 3.08
CA GLU A 82 10.51 -6.57 4.47
C GLU A 82 11.97 -7.02 4.61
N GLN A 83 12.37 -8.06 3.88
CA GLN A 83 13.74 -8.53 3.87
C GLN A 83 14.69 -7.40 3.43
N ALA A 84 14.40 -6.67 2.35
CA ALA A 84 15.23 -5.54 1.92
C ALA A 84 15.28 -4.41 2.95
N LEU A 85 14.15 -4.05 3.56
CA LEU A 85 14.13 -3.08 4.67
C LEU A 85 15.11 -3.50 5.79
N ARG A 86 15.14 -4.80 6.12
CA ARG A 86 15.97 -5.34 7.21
C ARG A 86 17.44 -5.46 6.83
N SER A 87 17.75 -6.09 5.69
CA SER A 87 19.12 -6.43 5.29
C SER A 87 19.89 -5.26 4.71
N GLU A 88 19.21 -4.28 4.11
CA GLU A 88 19.86 -3.19 3.39
C GLU A 88 19.74 -1.86 4.12
N CYS A 89 18.61 -1.65 4.81
CA CYS A 89 18.32 -0.40 5.53
C CYS A 89 18.31 -0.57 7.06
N GLY A 90 18.73 -1.74 7.56
CA GLY A 90 18.92 -2.00 8.98
C GLY A 90 17.63 -2.02 9.81
N TYR A 91 16.45 -2.09 9.18
CA TYR A 91 15.18 -2.20 9.90
C TYR A 91 15.18 -3.44 10.80
N LYS A 92 14.75 -3.29 12.05
CA LYS A 92 14.69 -4.39 13.02
C LYS A 92 13.27 -4.82 13.38
N GLY A 93 12.26 -4.04 12.99
CA GLY A 93 10.86 -4.38 13.20
C GLY A 93 10.32 -5.33 12.15
N ALA A 94 9.06 -5.73 12.31
CA ALA A 94 8.29 -6.49 11.33
C ALA A 94 7.44 -5.57 10.46
N GLN A 95 7.11 -5.99 9.23
CA GLN A 95 6.24 -5.21 8.35
C GLN A 95 4.91 -4.89 9.08
N PRO A 96 4.57 -3.60 9.30
CA PRO A 96 3.31 -3.23 9.93
C PRO A 96 2.15 -3.32 8.94
N TYR A 97 0.95 -3.61 9.46
CA TYR A 97 -0.28 -3.60 8.66
C TYR A 97 -1.22 -2.47 9.08
N TRP A 98 -2.07 -2.05 8.15
CA TRP A 98 -3.19 -1.15 8.42
C TRP A 98 -4.46 -1.99 8.58
N ASN A 99 -5.07 -1.94 9.77
CA ASN A 99 -6.38 -2.53 10.00
C ASN A 99 -7.46 -1.51 9.67
N TRP A 100 -7.85 -1.47 8.41
CA TRP A 100 -8.84 -0.53 7.88
C TRP A 100 -10.24 -0.75 8.46
N SER A 101 -10.57 -1.97 8.92
CA SER A 101 -11.87 -2.27 9.55
C SER A 101 -12.16 -1.46 10.82
N LEU A 102 -11.12 -0.91 11.48
CA LEU A 102 -11.26 -0.07 12.67
C LEU A 102 -11.46 1.41 12.33
N ASP A 103 -11.16 1.82 11.10
CA ASP A 103 -11.17 3.22 10.69
C ASP A 103 -12.34 3.51 9.72
N ALA A 104 -12.83 2.49 9.01
CA ALA A 104 -13.98 2.58 8.11
C ALA A 104 -15.29 2.79 8.87
N THR A 105 -16.20 3.58 8.29
CA THR A 105 -17.56 3.80 8.81
C THR A 105 -18.57 3.57 7.69
N PRO A 106 -18.93 2.31 7.38
CA PRO A 106 -19.78 1.96 6.24
C PRO A 106 -21.16 2.65 6.28
N ASP A 107 -21.73 2.82 7.48
CA ASP A 107 -23.02 3.50 7.68
C ASP A 107 -22.98 5.02 7.41
N SER A 108 -21.78 5.58 7.21
CA SER A 108 -21.59 7.00 6.87
C SER A 108 -20.64 7.11 5.67
N PRO A 109 -21.11 6.91 4.43
CA PRO A 109 -20.27 6.88 3.24
C PRO A 109 -19.36 8.10 3.06
N ASN A 110 -19.81 9.28 3.47
CA ASN A 110 -19.04 10.53 3.34
C ASN A 110 -18.04 10.80 4.48
N SER A 111 -17.95 9.90 5.46
CA SER A 111 -17.05 10.03 6.60
C SER A 111 -15.58 9.98 6.20
N THR A 112 -14.77 10.85 6.79
CA THR A 112 -13.33 10.91 6.56
C THR A 112 -12.52 10.19 7.64
N THR A 113 -13.19 9.54 8.60
CA THR A 113 -12.54 8.82 9.73
C THR A 113 -11.53 7.78 9.27
N VAL A 114 -11.80 7.12 8.14
CA VAL A 114 -10.91 6.12 7.50
C VAL A 114 -9.54 6.69 7.14
N TYR A 115 -9.43 8.02 6.97
CA TYR A 115 -8.19 8.73 6.72
C TYR A 115 -7.49 9.18 8.01
N HIS A 116 -7.47 8.30 9.02
CA HIS A 116 -6.97 8.61 10.35
C HIS A 116 -5.51 9.13 10.32
N PRO A 117 -5.17 10.21 11.06
CA PRO A 117 -3.85 10.85 11.00
C PRO A 117 -2.65 9.96 11.38
N SER A 118 -2.88 8.87 12.14
CA SER A 118 -1.82 7.90 12.45
C SER A 118 -1.31 7.13 11.23
N ILE A 119 -2.14 7.06 10.17
CA ILE A 119 -1.81 6.47 8.88
C ILE A 119 -1.55 7.59 7.87
N PHE A 120 -2.44 8.58 7.82
CA PHE A 120 -2.47 9.63 6.80
C PHE A 120 -2.21 11.03 7.36
N GLY A 121 -1.12 11.17 8.13
CA GLY A 121 -0.68 12.44 8.70
C GLY A 121 0.73 12.85 8.25
N PRO A 122 1.14 14.10 8.53
CA PRO A 122 2.49 14.58 8.26
C PRO A 122 3.56 14.02 9.20
N HIS A 123 3.19 13.63 10.42
CA HIS A 123 4.16 13.23 11.45
C HIS A 123 4.07 11.74 11.73
N LEU A 124 5.18 11.02 11.57
CA LEU A 124 5.28 9.57 11.83
C LEU A 124 4.18 8.75 11.10
N ALA A 125 3.81 9.20 9.91
CA ALA A 125 2.75 8.66 9.06
C ALA A 125 3.11 8.83 7.56
N PHE A 126 2.19 8.53 6.65
CA PHE A 126 2.45 8.41 5.20
C PHE A 126 2.07 9.65 4.38
N GLY A 127 1.98 10.83 5.02
CA GLY A 127 1.44 12.04 4.41
C GLY A 127 -0.09 12.00 4.31
N GLY A 128 -0.71 13.17 4.28
CA GLY A 128 -2.16 13.33 4.21
C GLY A 128 -2.72 13.30 2.78
N ASN A 129 -3.80 14.04 2.58
CA ASN A 129 -4.39 14.25 1.26
C ASN A 129 -3.58 15.26 0.44
N GLY A 130 -3.70 15.22 -0.88
CA GLY A 130 -3.28 16.32 -1.73
C GLY A 130 -4.29 17.48 -1.72
N PRO A 131 -3.91 18.69 -2.14
CA PRO A 131 -4.88 19.75 -2.41
C PRO A 131 -5.85 19.32 -3.50
N LYS A 132 -7.08 19.86 -3.46
CA LYS A 132 -8.12 19.51 -4.43
C LYS A 132 -7.68 19.87 -5.85
N VAL A 133 -7.73 18.90 -6.75
CA VAL A 133 -7.54 19.09 -8.19
C VAL A 133 -8.75 18.52 -8.93
N VAL A 134 -9.19 19.19 -9.97
CA VAL A 134 -10.22 18.68 -10.87
C VAL A 134 -9.54 17.80 -11.91
N PRO A 135 -9.80 16.48 -11.95
CA PRO A 135 -9.17 15.61 -12.94
C PRO A 135 -9.75 15.86 -14.33
N THR A 136 -8.91 15.72 -15.36
CA THR A 136 -9.40 15.70 -16.75
C THR A 136 -10.18 14.41 -17.03
N PRO A 137 -11.02 14.35 -18.08
CA PRO A 137 -11.69 13.11 -18.47
C PRO A 137 -10.71 11.93 -18.68
N GLU A 138 -9.52 12.19 -19.20
CA GLU A 138 -8.47 11.18 -19.41
C GLU A 138 -7.88 10.65 -18.10
N GLN A 139 -7.86 11.49 -17.06
CA GLN A 139 -7.40 11.16 -15.71
C GLN A 139 -8.48 10.45 -14.88
N ASN A 140 -9.77 10.66 -15.21
CA ASN A 140 -10.91 10.07 -14.51
C ASN A 140 -11.73 9.13 -15.41
N ARG A 141 -11.07 8.15 -16.02
CA ARG A 141 -11.69 7.20 -16.97
C ARG A 141 -12.84 6.38 -16.38
N LEU A 142 -12.86 6.23 -15.05
CA LEU A 142 -13.88 5.49 -14.31
C LEU A 142 -15.01 6.39 -13.77
N ASN A 143 -15.00 7.68 -14.12
CA ASN A 143 -15.97 8.67 -13.66
C ASN A 143 -16.18 8.67 -12.12
N ILE A 144 -15.08 8.54 -11.37
CA ILE A 144 -15.11 8.55 -9.91
C ILE A 144 -15.40 9.97 -9.43
N THR A 145 -16.39 10.11 -8.56
CA THR A 145 -16.80 11.38 -7.95
C THR A 145 -16.49 11.40 -6.45
N GLY A 146 -16.64 12.55 -5.80
CA GLY A 146 -16.46 12.68 -4.35
C GLY A 146 -15.01 12.70 -3.86
N GLY A 147 -14.04 12.80 -4.76
CA GLY A 147 -12.65 13.06 -4.40
C GLY A 147 -12.50 14.39 -3.65
N THR A 148 -11.58 14.47 -2.70
CA THR A 148 -11.34 15.64 -1.85
C THR A 148 -9.92 16.20 -2.00
N GLY A 149 -9.09 15.57 -2.84
CA GLY A 149 -7.70 15.94 -3.11
C GLY A 149 -7.36 15.83 -4.60
N GLY A 150 -6.21 15.26 -4.90
CA GLY A 150 -5.73 15.03 -6.27
C GLY A 150 -4.38 15.65 -6.57
N GLY A 151 -3.91 16.62 -5.78
CA GLY A 151 -2.57 17.18 -5.90
C GLY A 151 -1.48 16.37 -5.19
N CYS A 152 -0.25 16.90 -5.20
CA CYS A 152 0.86 16.37 -4.41
C CYS A 152 0.53 16.43 -2.91
N ILE A 153 0.93 15.42 -2.14
CA ILE A 153 0.88 15.54 -0.68
C ILE A 153 1.78 16.71 -0.24
N PRO A 154 1.28 17.63 0.61
CA PRO A 154 2.00 18.88 0.88
C PRO A 154 3.14 18.73 1.88
N ASN A 155 3.12 17.67 2.70
CA ASN A 155 4.05 17.49 3.81
C ASN A 155 4.14 16.02 4.28
N GLY A 156 5.07 15.79 5.20
CA GLY A 156 5.38 14.48 5.75
C GLY A 156 6.57 13.81 5.06
N PRO A 157 6.94 12.59 5.52
CA PRO A 157 8.20 11.95 5.11
C PRO A 157 8.28 11.66 3.61
N PHE A 158 7.13 11.50 2.95
CA PHE A 158 7.06 11.14 1.52
C PHE A 158 6.63 12.30 0.62
N ALA A 159 6.63 13.53 1.12
CA ALA A 159 6.44 14.71 0.28
C ALA A 159 7.73 15.04 -0.48
N ALA A 160 7.60 15.68 -1.64
CA ALA A 160 8.75 16.18 -2.38
C ALA A 160 9.49 17.28 -1.57
N PRO A 161 10.83 17.38 -1.66
CA PRO A 161 11.74 16.58 -2.50
C PRO A 161 12.26 15.29 -1.85
N ALA A 162 11.82 14.95 -0.63
CA ALA A 162 12.33 13.80 0.11
C ALA A 162 11.96 12.44 -0.53
N PHE A 163 10.87 12.41 -1.30
CA PHE A 163 10.41 11.21 -2.00
C PHE A 163 9.74 11.59 -3.32
N TYR A 164 9.99 10.76 -4.34
CA TYR A 164 9.34 10.84 -5.64
C TYR A 164 8.85 9.45 -6.04
N VAL A 165 7.74 9.41 -6.77
CA VAL A 165 7.31 8.21 -7.52
C VAL A 165 7.97 8.33 -8.89
N ASN A 166 8.86 7.41 -9.26
CA ASN A 166 9.63 7.52 -10.51
C ASN A 166 9.04 6.74 -11.69
N ILE A 167 8.09 5.84 -11.43
CA ILE A 167 7.47 4.95 -12.42
C ILE A 167 5.98 5.29 -12.58
N PRO A 168 5.45 5.41 -13.82
CA PRO A 168 6.17 5.35 -15.10
C PRO A 168 6.96 6.63 -15.43
N SER A 169 6.79 7.68 -14.64
CA SER A 169 7.53 8.95 -14.76
C SER A 169 7.69 9.60 -13.40
N LYS A 170 8.75 10.43 -13.26
CA LYS A 170 9.06 11.15 -12.02
C LYS A 170 7.99 12.18 -11.66
N GLN A 171 7.34 11.97 -10.53
CA GLN A 171 6.32 12.86 -9.98
C GLN A 171 6.31 12.82 -8.45
N CYS A 172 5.72 13.84 -7.84
CA CYS A 172 5.41 13.81 -6.41
C CYS A 172 4.37 12.70 -6.12
N LEU A 173 4.34 12.19 -4.89
CA LEU A 173 3.21 11.36 -4.45
C LEU A 173 1.94 12.22 -4.40
N ARG A 174 0.95 11.87 -5.22
CA ARG A 174 -0.36 12.53 -5.24
C ARG A 174 -1.38 11.66 -4.50
N ARG A 175 -2.37 12.30 -3.87
CA ARG A 175 -3.45 11.57 -3.19
C ARG A 175 -4.77 12.29 -3.34
N ASP A 176 -5.81 11.53 -3.68
CA ASP A 176 -7.20 11.98 -3.74
C ASP A 176 -8.06 11.07 -2.86
N PHE A 177 -8.34 11.50 -1.63
CA PHE A 177 -9.24 10.78 -0.75
C PHE A 177 -10.68 10.85 -1.25
N VAL A 178 -11.30 9.68 -1.43
CA VAL A 178 -12.68 9.50 -1.88
C VAL A 178 -13.45 8.74 -0.78
N PRO A 179 -14.09 9.45 0.17
CA PRO A 179 -14.71 8.84 1.35
C PRO A 179 -15.64 7.66 1.07
N TRP A 180 -16.54 7.81 0.10
CA TRP A 180 -17.55 6.78 -0.18
C TRP A 180 -16.92 5.47 -0.67
N ILE A 181 -15.84 5.53 -1.46
CA ILE A 181 -15.13 4.33 -1.90
C ILE A 181 -14.55 3.61 -0.69
N MET A 182 -13.81 4.33 0.14
CA MET A 182 -13.14 3.72 1.28
C MET A 182 -14.13 3.15 2.30
N ASN A 183 -15.20 3.86 2.63
CA ASN A 183 -16.22 3.35 3.56
C ASN A 183 -17.00 2.16 3.00
N SER A 184 -17.12 2.03 1.67
CA SER A 184 -17.76 0.88 1.03
C SER A 184 -16.82 -0.32 0.87
N PHE A 185 -15.54 -0.09 0.58
CA PHE A 185 -14.58 -1.14 0.24
C PHE A 185 -13.81 -1.66 1.45
N ALA A 186 -13.75 -0.87 2.53
CA ALA A 186 -13.17 -1.25 3.81
C ALA A 186 -14.22 -1.72 4.83
N ASP A 187 -15.44 -2.05 4.38
CA ASP A 187 -16.50 -2.56 5.24
C ASP A 187 -16.09 -3.89 5.90
N PRO A 188 -16.10 -3.99 7.24
CA PRO A 188 -15.79 -5.23 7.96
C PRO A 188 -16.65 -6.43 7.54
N GLN A 189 -17.88 -6.23 7.06
CA GLN A 189 -18.75 -7.31 6.57
C GLN A 189 -18.14 -8.03 5.36
N LEU A 190 -17.33 -7.32 4.55
CA LEU A 190 -16.60 -7.93 3.43
C LEU A 190 -15.57 -8.94 3.92
N VAL A 191 -14.95 -8.71 5.08
CA VAL A 191 -14.02 -9.68 5.70
C VAL A 191 -14.79 -10.91 6.17
N THR A 192 -15.95 -10.74 6.81
CA THR A 192 -16.80 -11.87 7.24
C THR A 192 -17.21 -12.73 6.04
N ARG A 193 -17.68 -12.11 4.96
CA ARG A 193 -18.02 -12.80 3.70
C ARG A 193 -16.80 -13.53 3.12
N LEU A 194 -15.66 -12.86 3.04
CA LEU A 194 -14.45 -13.44 2.49
C LEU A 194 -14.03 -14.69 3.26
N LEU A 195 -14.08 -14.64 4.60
CA LEU A 195 -13.71 -15.77 5.47
C LEU A 195 -14.74 -16.91 5.46
N SER A 196 -15.97 -16.67 5.00
CA SER A 196 -16.99 -17.72 4.86
C SER A 196 -16.94 -18.46 3.53
N GLN A 197 -15.99 -18.12 2.64
CA GLN A 197 -15.89 -18.79 1.34
C GLN A 197 -15.47 -20.26 1.49
N PRO A 198 -16.07 -21.18 0.71
CA PRO A 198 -15.95 -22.62 0.93
C PRO A 198 -14.59 -23.19 0.51
N ASP A 199 -13.88 -22.51 -0.37
CA ASP A 199 -12.60 -22.96 -0.91
C ASP A 199 -11.70 -21.78 -1.31
N TYR A 200 -10.46 -22.09 -1.67
CA TYR A 200 -9.48 -21.09 -2.07
C TYR A 200 -9.86 -20.33 -3.34
N THR A 201 -10.54 -20.97 -4.31
CA THR A 201 -10.92 -20.32 -5.57
C THR A 201 -11.99 -19.26 -5.31
N ALA A 202 -13.02 -19.60 -4.53
CA ALA A 202 -14.05 -18.66 -4.11
C ALA A 202 -13.47 -17.53 -3.25
N PHE A 203 -12.60 -17.86 -2.29
CA PHE A 203 -11.87 -16.89 -1.48
C PHE A 203 -11.07 -15.91 -2.35
N ALA A 204 -10.21 -16.42 -3.24
CA ALA A 204 -9.33 -15.59 -4.07
C ALA A 204 -10.12 -14.66 -5.01
N ARG A 205 -11.24 -15.12 -5.57
CA ARG A 205 -12.13 -14.29 -6.39
C ARG A 205 -12.80 -13.18 -5.57
N ASP A 206 -13.21 -13.47 -4.34
CA ASP A 206 -13.83 -12.47 -3.46
C ASP A 206 -12.83 -11.41 -2.97
N VAL A 207 -11.53 -11.73 -2.81
CA VAL A 207 -10.50 -10.76 -2.39
C VAL A 207 -10.35 -9.62 -3.40
N GLU A 208 -10.19 -9.93 -4.68
CA GLU A 208 -10.01 -8.92 -5.74
C GLU A 208 -11.34 -8.42 -6.30
N ARG A 209 -12.45 -9.06 -5.90
CA ARG A 209 -13.74 -9.11 -6.61
C ARG A 209 -13.57 -9.60 -8.06
N GLU A 210 -14.56 -10.30 -8.59
CA GLU A 210 -14.56 -10.63 -10.02
C GLU A 210 -14.49 -9.33 -10.84
N ARG A 211 -13.88 -9.39 -12.03
CA ARG A 211 -13.69 -8.24 -12.94
C ARG A 211 -15.02 -7.84 -13.58
N ASN A 212 -16.02 -7.50 -12.76
CA ASN A 212 -17.34 -7.09 -13.17
C ASN A 212 -17.36 -5.56 -13.23
N PHE A 213 -16.84 -5.04 -14.34
CA PHE A 213 -17.13 -3.67 -14.79
C PHE A 213 -18.41 -3.68 -15.65
N VAL A 214 -19.48 -4.24 -15.09
CA VAL A 214 -20.83 -3.99 -15.63
C VAL A 214 -21.35 -2.72 -15.00
#